data_AF-A0A3D5W8Q6-F1
#
_entry.id   AF-A0A3D5W8Q6-F1
#
_cell.length_a   1.000
_cell.length_b   1.000
_cell.length_c   1.000
_cell.angle_alpha   90.00
_cell.angle_beta   90.00
_cell.angle_gamma   90.00
#
_symmetry.space_group_name_H-M   'P 1'
#
loop_
_entity.id
_entity.type
_entity.pdbx_description
1 polymer ?
#
loop_
_entity_poly.entity_id
_entity_poly.type
_entity_poly.pdbx_seq_one_letter_code
_entity_poly.pdbx_strand_id
1 'polypeptide(L)'
;MALLLATAGQLTGCAKSEPCACEVPRACCRGLVPQCAACEEGLTLDAWLKKTCPGGETDAHYGGWDEATQKAIWVCDDGTRQKIQISD
;
A
#
# COMPACT_ATOMS: atom_id res chain seq x y z
N MET A 1 20.06 -39.65 24.18
CA MET A 1 20.81 -38.38 24.02
C MET A 1 20.52 -37.89 22.60
N ALA A 2 19.56 -36.98 22.44
CA ALA A 2 19.78 -35.52 22.28
C ALA A 2 20.41 -35.21 20.91
N LEU A 3 19.94 -34.30 20.05
CA LEU A 3 19.11 -33.11 20.25
C LEU A 3 18.21 -32.89 19.02
N LEU A 4 16.92 -32.61 19.25
CA LEU A 4 16.07 -31.93 18.27
C LEU A 4 16.48 -30.45 18.28
N LEU A 5 17.19 -30.01 17.25
CA LEU A 5 17.48 -28.60 17.00
C LEU A 5 16.19 -27.94 16.50
N ALA A 6 15.36 -27.48 17.44
CA ALA A 6 14.33 -26.50 17.15
C ALA A 6 15.06 -25.19 16.77
N THR A 7 15.29 -24.97 15.48
CA THR A 7 15.64 -23.64 14.99
C THR A 7 14.42 -22.77 15.20
N ALA A 8 14.44 -22.01 16.30
CA ALA A 8 13.56 -20.88 16.49
C ALA A 8 13.79 -19.93 15.30
N GLY A 9 12.95 -20.09 14.27
CA GLY A 9 12.84 -19.13 13.20
C GLY A 9 12.54 -17.80 13.85
N GLN A 10 13.52 -16.90 13.83
CA GLN A 10 13.35 -15.53 14.24
C GLN A 10 12.29 -14.97 13.31
N LEU A 11 11.03 -14.92 13.79
CA LEU A 11 10.03 -14.04 13.22
C LEU A 11 10.59 -12.65 13.45
N THR A 12 11.38 -12.16 12.49
CA THR A 12 11.78 -10.78 12.40
C THR A 12 10.46 -10.02 12.33
N GLY A 13 10.05 -9.49 13.48
CA GLY A 13 8.91 -8.59 13.56
C GLY A 13 9.10 -7.50 12.50
N CYS A 14 7.99 -7.03 11.92
CA CYS A 14 8.00 -6.09 10.81
C CYS A 14 9.08 -5.02 11.02
N ALA A 15 9.98 -4.88 10.03
CA ALA A 15 11.04 -3.89 10.06
C ALA A 15 10.47 -2.54 10.47
N LYS A 16 11.21 -1.83 11.33
CA LYS A 16 10.82 -0.51 11.79
C LYS A 16 10.68 0.40 10.57
N SER A 17 9.45 0.86 10.31
CA SER A 17 9.13 1.69 9.14
C SER A 17 9.92 2.98 9.19
N GLU A 18 10.71 3.25 8.15
CA GLU A 18 11.32 4.55 7.95
C GLU A 18 10.23 5.61 7.79
N PRO A 19 10.40 6.82 8.37
CA PRO A 19 9.41 7.87 8.23
C PRO A 19 9.32 8.29 6.77
N CYS A 20 8.12 8.23 6.22
CA CYS A 20 7.82 8.74 4.90
C CYS A 20 8.12 10.26 4.87
N ALA A 21 8.97 10.72 3.96
CA ALA A 21 9.51 12.10 3.91
C ALA A 21 8.48 13.17 3.47
N CYS A 22 7.23 12.77 3.26
CA CYS A 22 6.16 13.67 2.86
C CYS A 22 5.53 14.34 4.10
N GLU A 23 5.16 15.63 4.01
CA GLU A 23 4.52 16.44 5.08
C GLU A 23 3.06 15.99 5.36
N VAL A 24 2.84 14.68 5.42
CA VAL A 24 1.51 14.06 5.37
C VAL A 24 1.24 13.37 6.71
N PRO A 25 -0.03 13.30 7.16
CA PRO A 25 -0.38 12.65 8.42
C PRO A 25 0.26 11.25 8.54
N ARG A 26 0.69 10.90 9.76
CA ARG A 26 1.28 9.58 10.14
C ARG A 26 0.52 8.36 9.60
N ALA A 27 -0.76 8.54 9.24
CA ALA A 27 -1.60 7.55 8.62
C ALA A 27 -1.05 7.01 7.28
N CYS A 28 -0.27 7.79 6.53
CA CYS A 28 0.18 7.36 5.20
C CYS A 28 1.36 6.40 5.17
N CYS A 29 2.22 6.35 6.19
CA CYS A 29 3.42 5.50 6.12
C CYS A 29 3.13 3.97 6.10
N ARG A 30 1.87 3.54 6.14
CA ARG A 30 1.42 2.15 5.86
C ARG A 30 0.06 2.10 5.16
N GLY A 31 -0.40 3.21 4.61
CA GLY A 31 -1.71 3.30 3.99
C GLY A 31 -1.68 2.65 2.61
N LEU A 32 -2.37 1.51 2.43
CA LEU A 32 -2.59 0.90 1.12
C LEU A 32 -3.74 1.60 0.38
N VAL A 33 -3.62 2.93 0.25
CA VAL A 33 -4.56 3.82 -0.44
C VAL A 33 -3.81 4.73 -1.41
N PRO A 34 -4.43 5.16 -2.53
CA PRO A 34 -3.75 5.92 -3.59
C PRO A 34 -3.04 7.18 -3.11
N GLN A 35 -3.65 7.91 -2.16
CA GLN A 35 -3.07 9.16 -1.65
C GLN A 35 -1.73 8.91 -0.96
N CYS A 36 -1.60 7.78 -0.28
CA CYS A 36 -0.38 7.42 0.43
C CYS A 36 0.67 6.83 -0.52
N ALA A 37 0.27 6.01 -1.48
CA ALA A 37 1.18 5.55 -2.54
C ALA A 37 1.78 6.72 -3.33
N ALA A 38 0.96 7.71 -3.69
CA ALA A 38 1.43 8.94 -4.34
C ALA A 38 2.43 9.71 -3.46
N CYS A 39 2.13 9.85 -2.16
CA CYS A 39 2.99 10.49 -1.15
C CYS A 39 4.38 9.85 -1.08
N GLU A 40 4.42 8.51 -0.98
CA GLU A 40 5.66 7.73 -0.88
C GLU A 40 6.52 7.86 -2.13
N GLU A 41 5.89 8.04 -3.30
CA GLU A 41 6.58 8.31 -4.56
C GLU A 41 6.92 9.80 -4.78
N GLY A 42 6.52 10.70 -3.86
CA GLY A 42 6.71 12.14 -4.00
C GLY A 42 5.89 12.77 -5.13
N LEU A 43 4.78 12.14 -5.50
CA LEU A 43 3.88 12.57 -6.57
C LEU A 43 2.56 13.12 -6.02
N THR A 44 1.88 13.96 -6.80
CA THR A 44 0.47 14.26 -6.56
C THR A 44 -0.38 13.04 -6.90
N LEU A 45 -1.58 12.92 -6.32
CA LEU A 45 -2.49 11.81 -6.60
C LEU A 45 -2.79 11.67 -8.10
N ASP A 46 -3.05 12.77 -8.79
CA ASP A 46 -3.33 12.78 -10.24
C ASP A 46 -2.13 12.31 -11.08
N ALA A 47 -0.92 12.76 -10.74
CA ALA A 47 0.30 12.31 -11.42
C ALA A 47 0.57 10.82 -11.17
N TRP A 48 0.29 10.36 -9.95
CA TRP A 48 0.40 8.95 -9.60
C TRP A 48 -0.64 8.10 -10.33
N LEU A 49 -1.90 8.52 -10.40
CA LEU A 49 -2.95 7.82 -11.15
C LEU A 49 -2.62 7.75 -12.65
N LYS A 50 -2.13 8.81 -13.28
CA LYS A 50 -1.70 8.77 -14.69
C LYS A 50 -0.57 7.77 -14.96
N LYS A 51 0.30 7.55 -13.98
CA LYS A 51 1.40 6.59 -14.04
C LYS A 51 0.94 5.16 -13.81
N THR A 52 0.09 4.95 -12.80
CA THR A 52 -0.34 3.63 -12.33
C THR A 52 -1.54 3.10 -13.12
N CYS A 53 -2.43 3.98 -13.54
CA CYS A 53 -3.69 3.73 -14.23
C CYS A 53 -3.73 4.51 -15.57
N PRO A 54 -3.08 3.98 -16.63
CA PRO A 54 -2.95 4.67 -17.90
C PRO A 54 -4.25 4.72 -18.73
N GLY A 55 -5.33 4.05 -18.29
CA GLY A 55 -6.63 4.03 -18.96
C GLY A 55 -7.47 5.30 -18.74
N GLY A 56 -6.98 6.24 -17.94
CA GLY A 56 -7.70 7.48 -17.61
C GLY A 56 -8.64 7.35 -16.41
N GLU A 57 -8.45 6.30 -15.61
CA GLU A 57 -9.18 6.06 -14.37
C GLU A 57 -8.88 7.15 -13.34
N THR A 58 -9.91 7.50 -12.56
CA THR A 58 -9.83 8.58 -11.56
C THR A 58 -9.69 8.08 -10.13
N ASP A 59 -9.74 6.76 -9.93
CA ASP A 59 -9.55 6.13 -8.64
C ASP A 59 -8.74 4.83 -8.78
N ALA A 60 -8.18 4.37 -7.68
CA ALA A 60 -7.54 3.06 -7.60
C ALA A 60 -7.71 2.49 -6.19
N HIS A 61 -7.71 1.16 -6.08
CA HIS A 61 -7.67 0.52 -4.77
C HIS A 61 -6.67 -0.63 -4.76
N TYR A 62 -6.25 -0.98 -3.54
CA TYR A 62 -5.34 -2.10 -3.33
C TYR A 62 -6.00 -3.42 -3.76
N GLY A 63 -5.44 -4.06 -4.77
CA GLY A 63 -5.89 -5.33 -5.32
C GLY A 63 -5.13 -6.55 -4.80
N GLY A 64 -4.03 -6.35 -4.07
CA GLY A 64 -3.21 -7.43 -3.54
C GLY A 64 -1.72 -7.12 -3.55
N TRP A 65 -0.92 -8.13 -3.19
CA TRP A 65 0.53 -8.03 -3.15
C TRP A 65 1.13 -8.98 -4.19
N ASP A 66 2.05 -8.47 -4.99
CA ASP A 66 2.89 -9.28 -5.86
C ASP A 66 4.16 -9.68 -5.10
N GLU A 67 4.24 -10.94 -4.68
CA GLU A 67 5.38 -11.44 -3.90
C GLU A 67 6.70 -11.43 -4.69
N ALA A 68 6.65 -11.65 -6.01
CA ALA A 68 7.85 -11.75 -6.83
C ALA A 68 8.55 -10.38 -6.98
N THR A 69 7.77 -9.32 -7.14
CA THR A 69 8.25 -7.96 -7.35
C THR A 69 8.26 -7.12 -6.07
N GLN A 70 7.69 -7.65 -4.98
CA GLN A 70 7.54 -6.97 -3.69
C GLN A 70 6.84 -5.61 -3.85
N LYS A 71 5.73 -5.60 -4.58
CA LYS A 71 4.94 -4.40 -4.88
C LYS A 71 3.45 -4.63 -4.70
N ALA A 72 2.75 -3.56 -4.34
CA ALA A 72 1.29 -3.54 -4.34
C ALA A 72 0.75 -3.62 -5.78
N ILE A 73 -0.27 -4.46 -5.96
CA ILE A 73 -1.09 -4.51 -7.16
C ILE A 73 -2.23 -3.50 -6.96
N TRP A 74 -2.41 -2.61 -7.93
CA TRP A 74 -3.47 -1.60 -7.92
C TRP A 74 -4.53 -1.94 -8.96
N VAL A 75 -5.79 -1.94 -8.54
CA VAL A 75 -6.95 -2.06 -9.42
C VAL A 75 -7.47 -0.66 -9.66
N CYS A 76 -7.52 -0.26 -10.93
CA CYS A 76 -7.95 1.07 -11.36
C CYS A 76 -9.47 1.08 -11.60
N ASP A 77 -10.14 2.13 -11.13
CA ASP A 77 -11.58 2.30 -11.27
C ASP A 77 -11.93 3.72 -11.74
N ASP A 78 -13.08 3.87 -12.37
CA ASP A 78 -13.63 5.16 -12.79
C ASP A 78 -14.22 6.00 -11.63
N GLY A 79 -13.98 5.63 -10.38
CA GLY A 79 -14.49 6.31 -9.19
C GLY A 79 -15.99 6.09 -8.92
N THR A 80 -16.65 5.16 -9.61
CA THR A 80 -18.08 4.84 -9.38
C THR A 80 -18.35 3.94 -8.16
N ARG A 81 -17.31 3.61 -7.39
CA ARG A 81 -17.44 2.75 -6.21
C ARG A 81 -18.45 3.32 -5.22
N GLN A 82 -19.50 2.54 -4.96
CA GLN A 82 -20.55 2.93 -4.02
C GLN A 82 -19.95 3.12 -2.63
N LYS A 83 -20.03 4.34 -2.11
CA LYS A 83 -19.68 4.64 -0.71
C LYS A 83 -20.72 3.94 0.17
N ILE A 84 -20.28 2.96 0.95
CA ILE A 84 -21.12 2.35 1.96
C ILE A 84 -21.38 3.43 3.02
N GLN A 85 -22.63 3.91 3.08
CA GLN A 85 -23.08 4.78 4.17
C GLN A 85 -23.24 3.88 5.40
N ILE A 86 -22.31 4.00 6.35
CA ILE A 86 -22.51 3.44 7.69
C ILE A 86 -23.26 4.53 8.46
N SER A 87 -24.52 4.28 8.79
CA SER A 87 -25.28 5.13 9.69
C SER A 87 -24.63 5.11 11.07
N ASP A 88 -24.43 6.30 11.66
CA ASP A 88 -23.94 6.49 13.04
C ASP A 88 -24.76 5.73 14.09
#